data_AF-A0A7J8PL37-F1
#
_entry.id   AF-A0A7J8PL37-F1
#
_cell.length_a   1.000
_cell.length_b   1.000
_cell.length_c   1.000
_cell.angle_alpha   90.00
_cell.angle_beta   90.00
_cell.angle_gamma   90.00
#
_symmetry.space_group_name_H-M   'P 1'
#
loop_
_entity.id
_entity.type
_entity.pdbx_description
1 polymer ?
#
loop_
_entity_poly.entity_id
_entity_poly.type
_entity_poly.pdbx_seq_one_letter_code
_entity_poly.pdbx_strand_id
1 'polypeptide(L)'
;MINYVEQELAKKRGRNMDLKNEVENDLTRAEDELYKIPEHLKVKKRNSEESSTQWTTGIAEVQLPIEYKLRNIEETEAAKKLLQEKRLMGRAKSEVSIPSSYSADYFQRGRDYAEKLRREHPELYKDRGSQDDNAGSKPTDASNDAAGSRQAATDQFMLERFRKRERQR
;
A
#
# COMPACT_ATOMS: atom_id res chain seq x y z
N MET A 1 -12.95 -50.81 -20.56
CA MET A 1 -12.75 -52.23 -20.19
C MET A 1 -12.38 -52.40 -18.72
N ILE A 2 -11.50 -51.55 -18.16
CA ILE A 2 -11.09 -51.58 -16.74
C ILE A 2 -12.28 -51.38 -15.77
N ASN A 3 -13.17 -50.42 -16.05
CA ASN A 3 -14.32 -50.10 -15.20
C ASN A 3 -15.27 -51.30 -15.00
N TYR A 4 -15.38 -52.21 -15.97
CA TYR A 4 -16.22 -53.40 -15.87
C TYR A 4 -15.63 -54.44 -14.92
N VAL A 5 -14.29 -54.63 -14.96
CA VAL A 5 -13.57 -55.55 -14.07
C VAL A 5 -13.67 -55.07 -12.62
N GLU A 6 -13.53 -53.78 -12.38
CA GLU A 6 -13.65 -53.19 -11.04
C GLU A 6 -15.08 -53.31 -10.48
N GLN A 7 -16.11 -53.11 -11.31
CA GLN A 7 -17.50 -53.29 -10.91
C GLN A 7 -17.80 -54.75 -10.52
N GLU A 8 -17.34 -55.72 -11.30
CA GLU A 8 -17.52 -57.14 -10.98
C GLU A 8 -16.76 -57.57 -9.72
N LEU A 9 -15.56 -57.03 -9.50
CA LEU A 9 -14.80 -57.22 -8.25
C LEU A 9 -15.49 -56.56 -7.04
N ALA A 10 -16.12 -55.39 -7.22
CA ALA A 10 -16.84 -54.69 -6.16
C ALA A 10 -18.12 -55.43 -5.75
N LYS A 11 -18.87 -55.96 -6.73
CA LYS A 11 -20.04 -56.82 -6.50
C LYS A 11 -19.67 -58.09 -5.73
N LYS A 12 -18.57 -58.76 -6.09
CA LYS A 12 -18.04 -59.92 -5.35
C LYS A 12 -17.54 -59.58 -3.93
N ARG A 13 -17.12 -58.34 -3.71
CA ARG A 13 -16.73 -57.80 -2.39
C ARG A 13 -17.91 -57.28 -1.57
N GLY A 14 -19.15 -57.44 -2.05
CA GLY A 14 -20.37 -57.03 -1.33
C GLY A 14 -20.58 -55.52 -1.24
N ARG A 15 -19.85 -54.71 -2.03
CA ARG A 15 -20.03 -53.26 -2.07
C ARG A 15 -21.04 -52.90 -3.16
N ASN A 16 -22.21 -52.42 -2.77
CA ASN A 16 -23.23 -51.93 -3.69
C ASN A 16 -22.73 -50.65 -4.38
N MET A 17 -22.49 -50.75 -5.69
CA MET A 17 -22.01 -49.63 -6.52
C MET A 17 -23.15 -48.67 -6.91
N ASP A 18 -24.40 -49.12 -6.88
CA ASP A 18 -25.58 -48.32 -7.25
C ASP A 18 -25.78 -47.14 -6.30
N LEU A 19 -25.66 -47.37 -4.99
CA LEU A 19 -25.72 -46.31 -3.96
C LEU A 19 -24.61 -45.27 -4.12
N LYS A 20 -23.44 -45.68 -4.63
CA LYS A 20 -22.30 -44.77 -4.79
C LYS A 20 -22.47 -43.85 -5.99
N ASN A 21 -23.04 -44.37 -7.07
CA ASN A 21 -23.37 -43.60 -8.27
C ASN A 21 -24.52 -42.63 -8.02
N GLU A 22 -25.54 -43.01 -7.24
CA GLU A 22 -26.65 -42.13 -6.87
C GLU A 22 -26.15 -40.95 -6.03
N VAL A 23 -25.30 -41.20 -5.02
CA VAL A 23 -24.72 -40.13 -4.19
C VAL A 23 -23.82 -39.20 -5.02
N GLU A 24 -23.04 -39.74 -5.96
CA GLU A 24 -22.21 -38.91 -6.85
C GLU A 24 -23.06 -38.03 -7.77
N ASN A 25 -24.19 -38.55 -8.27
CA ASN A 25 -25.11 -37.80 -9.13
C ASN A 25 -25.93 -36.74 -8.35
N ASP A 26 -26.22 -37.00 -7.08
CA ASP A 26 -26.86 -36.02 -6.20
C ASP A 26 -25.88 -34.90 -5.81
N LEU A 27 -24.59 -35.22 -5.64
CA LEU A 27 -23.53 -34.23 -5.41
C LEU A 27 -23.32 -33.34 -6.62
N THR A 28 -23.23 -33.90 -7.83
CA THR A 28 -23.12 -33.10 -9.06
C THR A 28 -24.33 -32.20 -9.27
N ARG A 29 -25.54 -32.69 -8.95
CA ARG A 29 -26.76 -31.88 -9.02
C ARG A 29 -26.75 -30.72 -8.00
N ALA A 30 -26.27 -30.95 -6.79
CA ALA A 30 -26.14 -29.91 -5.76
C ALA A 30 -25.07 -28.87 -6.15
N GLU A 31 -23.97 -29.29 -6.77
CA GLU A 31 -22.94 -28.40 -7.30
C GLU A 31 -23.48 -27.55 -8.46
N ASP A 32 -24.24 -28.14 -9.38
CA ASP A 32 -24.87 -27.43 -10.49
C ASP A 32 -25.92 -26.40 -10.03
N GLU A 33 -26.59 -26.64 -8.91
CA GLU A 33 -27.53 -25.69 -8.30
C GLU A 33 -26.83 -24.42 -7.79
N LEU A 34 -25.59 -24.52 -7.31
CA LEU A 34 -24.81 -23.35 -6.84
C LEU A 34 -24.44 -22.39 -7.97
N TYR A 35 -24.32 -22.88 -9.21
CA TYR A 35 -23.99 -22.07 -10.38
C TYR A 35 -25.23 -21.48 -11.09
N LYS A 36 -26.45 -21.73 -10.58
CA LYS A 36 -27.67 -21.11 -11.12
C LYS A 36 -27.76 -19.65 -10.69
N ILE A 37 -27.59 -18.75 -11.66
CA ILE A 37 -27.76 -17.31 -11.45
C ILE A 37 -29.26 -16.99 -11.34
N PRO A 38 -29.70 -16.29 -10.27
CA PRO A 38 -31.09 -15.80 -10.12
C PRO A 38 -31.57 -14.94 -11.29
N GLU A 39 -32.87 -14.99 -11.61
CA GLU A 39 -33.43 -14.33 -12.81
C GLU A 39 -33.15 -12.83 -12.88
N HIS A 40 -33.23 -12.12 -11.75
CA HIS A 40 -32.97 -10.69 -11.67
C HIS A 40 -31.48 -10.32 -11.82
N LEU A 41 -30.56 -11.29 -11.65
CA LEU A 41 -29.12 -11.13 -11.87
C LEU A 41 -28.68 -11.66 -13.25
N LYS A 42 -29.60 -12.27 -14.01
CA LYS A 42 -29.33 -12.84 -15.31
C LYS A 42 -29.18 -11.71 -16.35
N VAL A 43 -27.96 -11.25 -16.54
CA VAL A 43 -27.62 -10.32 -17.62
C VAL A 43 -27.65 -11.04 -18.98
N LYS A 44 -28.05 -10.32 -20.04
CA LYS A 44 -27.93 -10.81 -21.42
C LYS A 44 -26.46 -11.16 -21.67
N LYS A 45 -26.17 -12.41 -22.03
CA LYS A 45 -24.82 -12.82 -22.45
C LYS A 45 -24.43 -11.94 -23.64
N ARG A 46 -23.43 -11.09 -23.45
CA ARG A 46 -22.79 -10.35 -24.55
C ARG A 46 -21.98 -11.38 -25.34
N ASN A 47 -22.11 -11.36 -26.66
CA ASN A 47 -21.30 -12.16 -27.58
C ASN A 47 -19.80 -11.87 -27.33
N SER A 48 -19.02 -12.91 -27.02
CA SER A 48 -17.57 -12.76 -26.81
C SER A 48 -16.84 -12.31 -28.09
N GLU A 49 -17.42 -12.57 -29.26
CA GLU A 49 -16.86 -12.16 -30.57
C GLU A 49 -16.90 -10.64 -30.82
N GLU A 50 -17.93 -9.93 -30.35
CA GLU A 50 -18.07 -8.48 -30.62
C GLU A 50 -17.18 -7.63 -29.71
N SER A 51 -16.73 -8.19 -28.58
CA SER A 51 -15.81 -7.48 -27.68
C SER A 51 -14.40 -7.36 -28.27
N SER A 52 -13.93 -8.31 -29.06
CA SER A 52 -12.55 -8.27 -29.62
C SER A 52 -12.45 -7.21 -30.71
N THR A 53 -13.47 -7.16 -31.59
CA THR A 53 -13.54 -6.17 -32.67
C THR A 53 -13.64 -4.75 -32.13
N GLN A 54 -14.28 -4.54 -30.97
CA GLN A 54 -14.38 -3.22 -30.33
C GLN A 54 -13.01 -2.63 -29.91
N TRP A 55 -11.99 -3.46 -29.66
CA TRP A 55 -10.64 -2.99 -29.33
C TRP A 55 -9.71 -2.92 -30.55
N THR A 56 -10.00 -3.68 -31.61
CA THR A 56 -9.22 -3.67 -32.86
C THR A 56 -9.68 -2.60 -33.84
N THR A 57 -10.95 -2.20 -33.80
CA THR A 57 -11.38 -0.93 -34.39
C THR A 57 -10.89 0.17 -33.48
N GLY A 58 -9.75 0.78 -33.82
CA GLY A 58 -9.16 1.87 -33.04
C GLY A 58 -10.22 2.87 -32.60
N ILE A 59 -10.16 3.28 -31.32
CA ILE A 59 -11.07 4.27 -30.74
C ILE A 59 -11.20 5.42 -31.74
N ALA A 60 -12.41 5.69 -32.23
CA ALA A 60 -12.63 6.77 -33.17
C ALA A 60 -12.10 8.07 -32.57
N GLU A 61 -11.05 8.63 -33.18
CA GLU A 61 -10.45 9.87 -32.70
C GLU A 61 -11.42 11.02 -32.96
N VAL A 62 -12.12 11.46 -31.91
CA VAL A 62 -12.91 12.69 -31.95
C VAL A 62 -11.97 13.86 -31.64
N GLN A 63 -11.76 14.74 -32.61
CA GLN A 63 -10.98 15.94 -32.38
C GLN A 63 -11.70 16.87 -31.40
N LEU A 64 -11.11 17.07 -30.23
CA LEU A 64 -11.57 18.06 -29.25
C LEU A 64 -11.07 19.46 -29.66
N PRO A 65 -11.91 20.51 -29.50
CA PRO A 65 -11.47 21.89 -29.64
C PRO A 65 -10.30 22.21 -28.71
N ILE A 66 -9.43 23.14 -29.14
CA ILE A 66 -8.22 23.48 -28.40
C ILE A 66 -8.54 24.08 -27.03
N GLU A 67 -9.67 24.79 -26.92
CA GLU A 67 -10.18 25.39 -25.68
C GLU A 67 -10.41 24.32 -24.61
N TYR A 68 -10.88 23.14 -25.00
CA TYR A 68 -11.09 22.03 -24.07
C TYR A 68 -9.76 21.49 -23.52
N LYS A 69 -8.74 21.41 -24.36
CA LYS A 69 -7.39 20.99 -23.95
C LYS A 69 -6.78 22.02 -23.01
N LEU A 70 -6.90 23.31 -23.33
CA LEU A 70 -6.41 24.41 -22.50
C LEU A 70 -7.09 24.44 -21.13
N ARG A 71 -8.42 24.27 -21.08
CA ARG A 71 -9.14 24.18 -19.82
C ARG A 71 -8.64 23.04 -18.92
N ASN A 72 -8.41 21.86 -19.50
CA ASN A 72 -7.87 20.73 -18.73
C ASN A 72 -6.44 21.01 -18.21
N ILE A 73 -5.62 21.71 -18.99
CA ILE A 73 -4.27 22.10 -18.57
C ILE A 73 -4.35 23.07 -17.39
N GLU A 74 -5.18 24.10 -17.48
CA GLU A 74 -5.37 25.09 -16.41
C GLU A 74 -5.91 24.45 -15.12
N GLU A 75 -6.93 23.59 -15.24
CA GLU A 75 -7.51 22.88 -14.10
C GLU A 75 -6.49 21.96 -13.41
N THR A 76 -5.71 21.21 -14.19
CA THR A 76 -4.68 20.31 -13.63
C THR A 76 -3.48 21.07 -13.06
N GLU A 77 -3.11 22.21 -13.63
CA GLU A 77 -2.09 23.11 -13.07
C GLU A 77 -2.55 23.70 -11.74
N ALA A 78 -3.78 24.19 -11.66
CA ALA A 78 -4.36 24.73 -10.42
C ALA A 78 -4.42 23.66 -9.32
N ALA A 79 -4.89 22.45 -9.64
CA ALA A 79 -4.93 21.34 -8.70
C ALA A 79 -3.54 20.92 -8.22
N LYS A 80 -2.56 20.85 -9.14
CA LYS A 80 -1.16 20.55 -8.82
C LYS A 80 -0.56 21.59 -7.89
N LYS A 81 -0.77 22.88 -8.19
CA LYS A 81 -0.31 24.00 -7.37
C LYS A 81 -0.89 23.93 -5.96
N LEU A 82 -2.20 23.70 -5.83
CA LEU A 82 -2.87 23.55 -4.55
C LEU A 82 -2.29 22.38 -3.73
N LEU A 83 -2.04 21.22 -4.37
CA LEU A 83 -1.45 20.07 -3.69
C LEU A 83 -0.01 20.34 -3.25
N GLN A 84 0.77 21.07 -4.05
CA GLN A 84 2.12 21.48 -3.71
C GLN A 84 2.13 22.50 -2.56
N GLU A 85 1.24 23.49 -2.59
CA GLU A 85 1.06 24.46 -1.49
C GLU A 85 0.69 23.75 -0.20
N LYS A 86 -0.27 22.80 -0.23
CA LYS A 86 -0.59 21.95 0.93
C LYS A 86 0.60 21.14 1.46
N ARG A 87 1.50 20.68 0.58
CA ARG A 87 2.75 20.01 1.01
C ARG A 87 3.74 20.98 1.65
N LEU A 88 3.87 22.19 1.10
CA LEU A 88 4.81 23.22 1.55
C LEU A 88 4.36 23.93 2.84
N MET A 89 3.05 24.13 3.03
CA MET A 89 2.47 24.73 4.24
C MET A 89 2.64 23.85 5.48
N GLY A 90 3.27 22.68 5.35
CA GLY A 90 3.35 21.68 6.38
C GLY A 90 1.97 21.08 6.62
N ARG A 91 1.88 19.77 6.78
CA ARG A 91 0.64 19.15 7.25
C ARG A 91 0.30 19.78 8.60
N ALA A 92 -0.68 20.68 8.64
CA ALA A 92 -1.34 21.04 9.90
C ALA A 92 -1.72 19.71 10.53
N LYS A 93 -1.19 19.44 11.73
CA LYS A 93 -1.30 18.17 12.44
C LYS A 93 -2.75 17.70 12.32
N SER A 94 -2.99 16.70 11.47
CA SER A 94 -4.31 16.10 11.40
C SER A 94 -4.51 15.45 12.76
N GLU A 95 -5.47 15.91 13.55
CA GLU A 95 -5.78 15.34 14.88
C GLU A 95 -6.06 13.83 14.82
N VAL A 96 -6.35 13.34 13.62
CA VAL A 96 -6.38 11.93 13.27
C VAL A 96 -4.96 11.49 12.88
N SER A 97 -4.19 11.09 13.90
CA SER A 97 -2.95 10.31 13.76
C SER A 97 -3.35 8.86 13.46
N ILE A 98 -3.67 8.57 12.20
CA ILE A 98 -3.75 7.17 11.73
C ILE A 98 -2.33 6.78 11.33
N PRO A 99 -1.67 5.86 12.06
CA PRO A 99 -0.33 5.40 11.71
C PRO A 99 -0.40 4.68 10.37
N SER A 100 0.33 5.18 9.38
CA SER A 100 0.53 4.44 8.12
C SER A 100 1.52 3.32 8.39
N SER A 101 1.05 2.20 8.91
CA SER A 101 1.82 0.99 9.28
C SER A 101 2.74 1.12 10.50
N TYR A 102 2.86 0.02 11.26
CA TYR A 102 3.63 -0.10 12.49
C TYR A 102 5.13 0.21 12.33
N SER A 103 5.69 -0.01 11.14
CA SER A 103 7.12 0.20 10.86
C SER A 103 7.46 1.62 10.39
N ALA A 104 6.51 2.37 9.86
CA ALA A 104 6.78 3.72 9.33
C ALA A 104 7.00 4.76 10.44
N ASP A 105 6.39 4.55 11.61
CA ASP A 105 6.42 5.49 12.73
C ASP A 105 7.42 5.11 13.84
N TYR A 106 8.34 4.17 13.61
CA TYR A 106 9.25 3.66 14.65
C TYR A 106 10.03 4.78 15.39
N PHE A 107 10.57 5.75 14.65
CA PHE A 107 11.33 6.87 15.22
C PHE A 107 10.43 7.89 15.92
N GLN A 108 9.21 8.09 15.43
CA GLN A 108 8.24 9.01 16.02
C GLN A 108 7.68 8.43 17.33
N ARG A 109 7.42 7.13 17.37
CA ARG A 109 6.99 6.41 18.58
C ARG A 109 8.00 6.53 19.72
N GLY A 110 9.30 6.48 19.42
CA GLY A 110 10.34 6.68 20.44
C GLY A 110 10.30 8.08 21.06
N ARG A 111 10.05 9.11 20.23
CA ARG A 111 9.86 10.49 20.69
C ARG A 111 8.58 10.64 21.53
N ASP A 112 7.46 10.14 21.03
CA ASP A 112 6.16 10.24 21.72
C ASP A 112 6.15 9.45 23.04
N TYR A 113 6.81 8.29 23.08
CA TYR A 113 6.96 7.50 24.29
C TYR A 113 7.79 8.25 25.34
N ALA A 114 8.90 8.88 24.91
CA ALA A 114 9.70 9.71 25.80
C ALA A 114 8.93 10.94 26.32
N GLU A 115 8.13 11.60 25.47
CA GLU A 115 7.27 12.71 25.90
C GLU A 115 6.16 12.25 26.86
N LYS A 116 5.53 11.09 26.62
CA LYS A 116 4.55 10.50 27.54
C LYS A 116 5.18 10.19 28.90
N LEU A 117 6.37 9.58 28.92
CA LEU A 117 7.09 9.36 30.18
C LEU A 117 7.38 10.66 30.93
N ARG A 118 7.73 11.73 30.20
CA ARG A 118 7.96 13.06 30.77
C ARG A 118 6.68 13.72 31.30
N ARG A 119 5.52 13.38 30.72
CA ARG A 119 4.20 13.89 31.13
C ARG A 119 3.62 13.15 32.33
N GLU A 120 3.75 11.82 32.36
CA GLU A 120 3.24 10.96 33.43
C GLU A 120 4.13 10.97 34.68
N HIS A 121 5.44 11.19 34.50
CA HIS A 121 6.40 11.29 35.60
C HIS A 121 7.14 12.65 35.58
N PRO A 122 6.42 13.76 35.81
CA PRO A 122 7.02 15.10 35.79
C PRO A 122 8.09 15.29 36.87
N GLU A 123 8.01 14.55 37.99
CA GLU A 123 8.95 14.62 39.10
C GLU A 123 10.34 14.04 38.75
N LEU A 124 10.43 13.07 37.82
CA LEU A 124 11.72 12.51 37.38
C LEU A 124 12.47 13.40 36.37
N TYR A 125 11.78 14.37 35.77
CA TYR A 125 12.29 15.19 34.67
C TYR A 125 12.28 16.70 34.96
N LYS A 126 11.84 17.11 36.15
CA LYS A 126 11.77 18.52 36.58
C LYS A 126 13.15 19.17 36.76
N ASP A 127 14.15 18.41 37.23
CA ASP A 127 15.45 18.99 37.62
C ASP A 127 16.48 19.15 36.50
N ARG A 128 16.21 18.63 35.30
CA ARG A 128 17.17 18.76 34.18
C ARG A 128 17.09 20.10 33.44
N GLY A 129 16.22 21.01 33.89
CA GLY A 129 16.07 22.35 33.32
C GLY A 129 16.98 23.41 33.97
N SER A 130 17.65 23.09 35.06
CA SER A 130 18.37 24.08 35.88
C SER A 130 19.80 23.69 36.26
N GLN A 131 20.36 22.60 35.71
CA GLN A 131 21.70 22.16 36.07
C GLN A 131 22.34 21.33 34.96
N ASP A 132 22.89 21.98 33.93
CA ASP A 132 24.03 21.42 33.18
C ASP A 132 24.80 22.49 32.39
N ASP A 133 25.15 23.60 33.06
CA ASP A 133 26.41 24.26 32.77
C ASP A 133 27.44 23.65 33.73
N ASN A 134 28.39 22.89 33.18
CA ASN A 134 29.61 22.42 33.85
C ASN A 134 29.51 21.14 34.73
N ALA A 135 29.50 19.96 34.09
CA ALA A 135 29.97 18.73 34.74
C ALA A 135 30.61 17.73 33.75
N GLY A 136 31.94 17.67 33.77
CA GLY A 136 32.62 16.38 33.89
C GLY A 136 32.98 15.63 32.60
N SER A 137 34.04 16.08 31.95
CA SER A 137 34.91 15.29 31.08
C SER A 137 35.61 14.14 31.83
N LYS A 138 35.49 12.88 31.37
CA LYS A 138 36.57 11.85 31.37
C LYS A 138 36.17 10.55 30.62
N PRO A 139 37.12 9.68 30.20
CA PRO A 139 37.52 9.59 28.79
C PRO A 139 37.36 8.17 28.21
N THR A 140 37.07 8.05 26.92
CA THR A 140 37.36 6.83 26.15
C THR A 140 37.74 7.19 24.72
N ASP A 141 38.68 6.43 24.21
CA ASP A 141 39.59 6.72 23.11
C ASP A 141 38.96 7.05 21.75
N ALA A 142 39.64 7.99 21.08
CA ALA A 142 39.87 8.06 19.63
C ALA A 142 38.79 7.47 18.69
N SER A 143 37.87 8.32 18.26
CA SER A 143 37.64 8.50 16.82
C SER A 143 37.10 9.91 16.59
N ASN A 144 37.86 10.69 15.82
CA ASN A 144 37.30 11.86 15.15
C ASN A 144 36.10 11.36 14.34
N ASP A 145 34.89 11.80 14.69
CA ASP A 145 33.99 12.41 13.70
C ASP A 145 32.76 13.01 14.40
N ALA A 146 32.46 14.23 13.98
CA ALA A 146 31.44 15.12 14.52
C ALA A 146 30.12 14.43 14.87
N ALA A 147 29.75 14.53 16.16
CA ALA A 147 28.40 14.32 16.64
C ALA A 147 27.41 15.17 15.84
N GLY A 148 26.55 14.54 15.05
CA GLY A 148 25.40 15.17 14.40
C GLY A 148 25.37 15.15 12.86
N SER A 149 26.32 14.50 12.18
CA SER A 149 26.18 14.32 10.73
C SER A 149 25.14 13.25 10.43
N ARG A 150 23.92 13.69 10.13
CA ARG A 150 22.90 12.86 9.48
C ARG A 150 23.57 12.17 8.29
N GLN A 151 23.44 10.85 8.16
CA GLN A 151 23.86 10.15 6.95
C GLN A 151 23.08 10.73 5.77
N ALA A 152 23.64 11.75 5.13
CA ALA A 152 23.04 12.39 3.98
C ALA A 152 23.22 11.44 2.80
N ALA A 153 22.17 11.27 2.01
CA ALA A 153 22.25 10.50 0.78
C ALA A 153 23.33 11.09 -0.14
N THR A 154 23.93 10.25 -0.99
CA THR A 154 25.08 10.62 -1.84
C THR A 154 24.79 11.85 -2.73
N ASP A 155 23.54 12.02 -3.15
CA ASP A 155 23.05 13.16 -3.92
C ASP A 155 23.06 14.48 -3.11
N GLN A 156 22.72 14.42 -1.83
CA GLN A 156 22.72 15.57 -0.93
C GLN A 156 24.14 16.11 -0.70
N PHE A 157 25.13 15.22 -0.57
CA PHE A 157 26.54 15.61 -0.53
C PHE A 157 27.00 16.29 -1.83
N MET A 158 26.55 15.79 -2.98
CA MET A 158 26.87 16.37 -4.29
C MET A 158 26.24 17.76 -4.48
N LEU A 159 24.99 17.93 -4.04
CA LEU A 159 24.27 19.21 -4.06
C LEU A 159 24.95 20.24 -3.15
N GLU A 160 25.39 19.82 -1.96
CA GLU A 160 26.05 20.69 -1.00
C GLU A 160 27.43 21.14 -1.50
N ARG A 161 28.20 20.24 -2.14
CA ARG A 161 29.45 20.59 -2.83
C ARG A 161 29.24 21.56 -3.99
N PHE A 162 28.17 21.39 -4.77
CA PHE A 162 27.81 22.31 -5.85
C PHE A 162 27.49 23.71 -5.30
N ARG A 163 26.62 23.80 -4.30
CA ARG A 163 26.27 25.06 -3.62
C ARG A 163 27.47 25.76 -3.00
N LYS A 164 28.43 25.00 -2.45
CA LYS A 164 29.66 25.56 -1.86
C LYS A 164 30.58 26.17 -2.92
N ARG A 165 30.65 25.59 -4.12
CA ARG A 165 31.41 26.16 -5.26
C ARG A 165 30.77 27.43 -5.81
N GLU A 166 29.44 27.46 -5.92
CA GLU A 166 28.69 28.65 -6.36
C GLU A 166 28.92 29.85 -5.44
N ARG A 167 28.99 29.62 -4.12
CA ARG A 167 29.26 30.68 -3.13
C ARG A 167 30.69 31.23 -3.15
N GLN A 168 31.62 30.53 -3.80
CA GLN A 168 33.03 30.93 -3.90
C GLN A 168 33.36 31.57 -5.27
N ARG A 169 32.36 31.74 -6.14
CA ARG A 169 32.42 32.59 -7.33
C ARG A 169 31.83 33.96 -7.01
#